data_AF-A0A7S1PT39-F1
#
_entry.id   AF-A0A7S1PT39-F1
#
_cell.length_a   1.000
_cell.length_b   1.000
_cell.length_c   1.000
_cell.angle_alpha   90.00
_cell.angle_beta   90.00
_cell.angle_gamma   90.00
#
_symmetry.space_group_name_H-M   'P 1'
#
loop_
_entity.id
_entity.type
_entity.pdbx_description
1 polymer ?
#
loop_
_entity_poly.entity_id
_entity_poly.type
_entity_poly.pdbx_seq_one_letter_code
_entity_poly.pdbx_strand_id
1 'polypeptide(L)'
;GGVLGLLLYEPAGQVSPDAPGHWAAVRRGPGAGREPEFWRLDPVRGSFRITPQELEQLLVRYRAWRIVDRPEALRAARTAKPSVARHEAEPLTGARAEPVPAAPA
;
A
#
# COMPACT_ATOMS: atom_id res chain seq x y z
N GLY A 1 -13.52 9.56 8.04
CA GLY A 1 -12.21 9.00 7.68
C GLY A 1 -11.25 10.14 7.44
N GLY A 2 -10.10 10.16 8.11
CA GLY A 2 -9.07 11.16 7.87
C GLY A 2 -8.34 10.91 6.54
N VAL A 3 -7.67 11.93 6.00
CA VAL A 3 -6.73 11.73 4.88
C VAL A 3 -5.46 11.08 5.45
N LEU A 4 -5.11 9.90 4.96
CA LEU A 4 -3.91 9.14 5.35
C LEU A 4 -2.67 9.60 4.58
N GLY A 5 -2.87 10.13 3.38
CA GLY A 5 -1.81 10.56 2.49
C GLY A 5 -2.33 10.97 1.12
N LEU A 6 -1.40 11.20 0.22
CA LEU A 6 -1.65 11.53 -1.18
C LEU A 6 -1.01 10.48 -2.08
N LEU A 7 -1.63 10.21 -3.22
CA LEU A 7 -1.07 9.41 -4.30
C LEU A 7 -0.87 10.32 -5.50
N LEU A 8 0.28 10.23 -6.16
CA LEU A 8 0.72 11.07 -7.26
C LEU A 8 1.16 10.17 -8.42
N TYR A 9 0.88 10.58 -9.65
CA TYR A 9 1.44 9.96 -10.84
C TYR A 9 2.44 10.90 -11.48
N GLU A 10 3.67 10.44 -11.65
CA GLU A 10 4.71 11.14 -12.41
C GLU A 10 4.82 10.51 -13.80
N PRO A 11 4.56 11.26 -14.88
CA PRO A 11 4.77 10.79 -16.24
C PRO A 11 6.22 10.36 -16.50
N ALA A 12 6.41 9.53 -17.52
CA ALA A 12 7.75 9.19 -17.99
C ALA A 12 8.54 10.45 -18.40
N GLY A 13 9.86 10.41 -18.27
CA GLY A 13 10.74 11.51 -18.68
C GLY A 13 10.86 12.68 -17.69
N GLN A 14 10.11 12.68 -16.58
CA GLN A 14 10.06 13.82 -15.65
C GLN A 14 11.23 13.89 -14.66
N VAL A 15 11.81 12.73 -14.33
CA VAL A 15 12.97 12.62 -13.42
C VAL A 15 14.27 12.67 -14.21
N SER A 16 14.35 11.83 -15.25
CA SER A 16 15.38 11.78 -16.27
C SER A 16 14.70 11.40 -17.60
N PRO A 17 15.31 11.67 -18.76
CA PRO A 17 14.69 11.40 -20.06
C PRO A 17 14.23 9.95 -20.26
N ASP A 18 14.89 9.00 -19.60
CA ASP A 18 14.64 7.56 -19.65
C ASP A 18 13.80 7.03 -18.47
N ALA A 19 13.41 7.88 -17.53
CA ALA A 19 12.65 7.44 -16.36
C ALA A 19 11.24 6.96 -16.76
N PRO A 20 10.81 5.76 -16.31
CA PRO A 20 9.45 5.31 -16.56
C PRO A 20 8.44 6.15 -15.77
N GLY A 21 7.22 6.22 -16.30
CA GLY A 21 6.10 6.78 -15.54
C GLY A 21 5.79 5.90 -14.34
N HIS A 22 5.61 6.50 -13.17
CA HIS A 22 5.44 5.74 -11.93
C HIS A 22 4.54 6.45 -10.92
N TRP A 23 4.04 5.67 -9.98
CA TRP A 23 3.23 6.14 -8.87
C TRP A 23 4.12 6.39 -7.65
N ALA A 24 3.91 7.52 -7.00
CA ALA A 24 4.53 7.86 -5.72
C ALA A 24 3.46 8.22 -4.69
N ALA A 25 3.67 7.84 -3.44
CA ALA A 25 2.78 8.23 -2.35
C ALA A 25 3.46 9.28 -1.46
N VAL A 26 2.67 10.19 -0.90
CA VAL A 26 3.13 11.10 0.16
C VAL A 26 2.34 10.80 1.41
N ARG A 27 3.02 10.59 2.53
CA ARG A 27 2.40 10.45 3.84
C ARG A 27 2.94 11.50 4.80
N ARG A 28 2.12 11.88 5.77
CA ARG A 28 2.59 12.68 6.90
C ARG A 28 3.44 11.79 7.81
N GLY A 29 4.60 12.27 8.23
CA GLY A 29 5.42 11.63 9.25
C GLY A 29 4.75 11.69 10.62
N PRO A 30 5.22 10.89 11.60
CA PRO A 30 4.67 10.87 12.96
C PRO A 30 5.04 12.12 13.79
N GLY A 31 5.25 13.26 13.16
CA GLY A 31 5.89 14.45 13.74
C GLY A 31 5.25 14.89 15.05
N ALA A 32 6.01 14.73 16.15
CA ALA A 32 5.74 15.34 17.45
C ALA A 32 6.26 16.79 17.56
N GLY A 33 6.82 17.33 16.46
CA GLY A 33 7.40 18.68 16.38
C GLY A 33 6.41 19.75 15.88
N ARG A 34 6.87 21.01 15.91
CA ARG A 34 6.09 22.19 15.49
C ARG A 34 5.76 22.23 14.00
N GLU A 35 6.61 21.63 13.16
CA GLU A 35 6.46 21.65 11.69
C GLU A 35 5.96 20.29 11.16
N PRO A 36 5.02 20.30 10.20
CA PRO A 36 4.53 19.07 9.57
C PRO A 36 5.64 18.43 8.73
N GLU A 37 5.93 17.17 9.03
CA GLU A 37 6.88 16.37 8.29
C GLU A 37 6.16 15.55 7.20
N PHE A 38 6.73 15.50 6.00
CA PHE A 38 6.20 14.70 4.90
C PHE A 38 7.25 13.73 4.37
N TRP A 39 6.82 12.51 4.07
CA TRP A 39 7.63 11.48 3.44
C TRP A 39 7.05 11.18 2.06
N ARG A 40 7.90 11.28 1.04
CA ARG A 40 7.63 10.74 -0.28
C ARG A 40 8.12 9.28 -0.32
N LEU A 41 7.22 8.40 -0.70
CA LEU A 41 7.44 6.97 -0.91
C LEU A 41 7.54 6.76 -2.41
N ASP A 42 8.77 6.70 -2.90
CA ASP A 42 9.10 6.63 -4.33
C ASP A 42 9.73 5.27 -4.67
N PRO A 43 9.17 4.50 -5.62
CA PRO A 43 9.72 3.21 -6.01
C PRO A 43 11.02 3.31 -6.82
N VAL A 44 11.30 4.46 -7.44
CA VAL A 44 12.47 4.68 -8.29
C VAL A 44 13.63 5.25 -7.47
N ARG A 45 13.34 6.26 -6.64
CA ARG A 45 14.37 6.98 -5.86
C ARG A 45 14.54 6.48 -4.43
N GLY A 46 13.66 5.60 -3.97
CA GLY A 46 13.55 5.22 -2.57
C GLY A 46 12.74 6.24 -1.75
N SER A 47 12.51 5.95 -0.48
CA SER A 47 11.73 6.83 0.39
C SER A 47 12.58 7.96 0.96
N PHE A 48 12.11 9.21 0.86
CA PHE A 48 12.82 10.38 1.37
C PHE A 48 11.87 11.43 1.96
N ARG A 49 12.42 12.30 2.80
CA ARG A 49 11.71 13.42 3.39
C ARG A 49 11.55 14.55 2.38
N ILE A 50 10.40 15.19 2.41
CA ILE A 50 10.13 16.43 1.67
C ILE A 50 9.58 17.49 2.61
N THR A 51 9.90 18.73 2.31
CA THR A 51 9.41 19.93 2.99
C THR A 51 7.97 20.26 2.55
N PRO A 52 7.25 21.10 3.31
CA PRO A 52 5.95 21.61 2.87
C PRO A 52 6.01 22.33 1.50
N GLN A 53 7.07 23.10 1.26
CA GLN A 53 7.28 23.80 -0.02
C GLN A 53 7.48 22.82 -1.19
N GLU A 54 8.27 21.75 -1.00
CA GLU A 54 8.43 20.71 -2.02
C GLU A 54 7.12 19.96 -2.28
N LEU A 55 6.31 19.73 -1.24
CA LEU A 55 4.97 19.17 -1.40
C LEU A 55 4.08 20.07 -2.26
N GLU A 56 4.05 21.37 -2.01
CA GLU A 56 3.30 22.33 -2.84
C GLU A 56 3.74 22.28 -4.30
N GLN A 57 5.06 22.24 -4.54
CA GLN A 57 5.61 22.11 -5.89
C GLN A 57 5.16 20.82 -6.59
N LEU A 58 5.09 19.69 -5.86
CA LEU A 58 4.57 18.44 -6.41
C LEU A 58 3.09 18.55 -6.79
N LEU A 59 2.28 19.22 -5.96
CA LEU A 59 0.84 19.38 -6.20
C LEU A 59 0.52 20.35 -7.34
N VAL A 60 1.41 21.29 -7.65
CA VAL A 60 1.32 22.13 -8.85
C VAL A 60 1.62 21.34 -10.10
N ARG A 61 2.61 20.43 -10.05
CA ARG A 61 3.09 19.68 -11.22
C ARG A 61 2.24 18.46 -11.56
N TYR A 62 1.73 17.77 -10.54
CA TYR A 62 1.10 16.47 -10.72
C TYR A 62 -0.30 16.42 -10.13
N ARG A 63 -1.19 15.68 -10.81
CA ARG A 63 -2.50 15.36 -10.24
C ARG A 63 -2.30 14.46 -9.02
N ALA A 64 -2.96 14.83 -7.93
CA ALA A 64 -2.90 14.12 -6.67
C ALA A 64 -4.28 13.57 -6.28
N TRP A 65 -4.31 12.34 -5.80
CA TRP A 65 -5.49 11.71 -5.23
C TRP A 65 -5.33 11.59 -3.71
N ARG A 66 -6.40 11.87 -2.96
CA ARG A 66 -6.42 11.72 -1.51
C ARG A 66 -6.64 10.26 -1.14
N ILE A 67 -5.73 9.70 -0.36
CA ILE A 67 -5.92 8.40 0.28
C ILE A 67 -6.70 8.65 1.56
N VAL A 68 -7.95 8.21 1.61
CA VAL A 68 -8.82 8.38 2.77
C VAL A 68 -8.86 7.09 3.58
N ASP A 69 -8.85 7.25 4.90
CA ASP A 69 -9.10 6.13 5.81
C ASP A 69 -10.52 5.61 5.60
N ARG A 70 -10.64 4.28 5.52
CA ARG A 70 -11.94 3.65 5.34
C ARG A 70 -12.80 3.83 6.59
N PRO A 71 -14.14 3.85 6.43
CA PRO A 71 -15.08 3.61 7.52
C PRO A 71 -14.70 2.34 8.30
N GLU A 72 -14.81 2.41 9.62
CA GLU A 72 -14.45 1.33 10.55
C GLU A 72 -15.09 -0.02 10.18
N ALA A 73 -16.34 0.00 9.70
CA ALA A 73 -17.04 -1.19 9.21
C ALA A 73 -16.31 -1.94 8.09
N LEU A 74 -15.68 -1.20 7.15
CA LEU A 74 -14.91 -1.80 6.05
C LEU A 74 -13.52 -2.27 6.49
N ARG A 75 -13.00 -1.75 7.61
CA ARG A 75 -11.77 -2.27 8.26
C ARG A 75 -12.09 -3.58 8.96
N ALA A 76 -13.12 -3.61 9.81
CA ALA A 76 -13.59 -4.81 10.51
C ALA A 76 -13.89 -5.98 9.53
N ALA A 77 -14.59 -5.72 8.43
CA ALA A 77 -14.89 -6.74 7.43
C ALA A 77 -13.64 -7.33 6.75
N ARG A 78 -12.55 -6.56 6.62
CA ARG A 78 -11.29 -7.04 6.04
C ARG A 78 -10.49 -7.88 7.03
N THR A 79 -10.55 -7.57 8.32
CA THR A 79 -9.95 -8.38 9.38
C THR A 79 -10.69 -9.71 9.57
N ALA A 80 -12.01 -9.72 9.35
CA ALA A 80 -12.84 -10.92 9.43
C ALA A 80 -12.59 -11.92 8.27
N LYS A 81 -12.28 -11.44 7.07
CA LYS A 81 -12.01 -12.31 5.90
C LYS A 81 -10.90 -13.35 6.10
N PRO A 82 -9.69 -12.99 6.58
CA PRO A 82 -8.64 -13.97 6.81
C PRO A 82 -8.93 -14.92 7.99
N SER A 83 -9.70 -14.51 9.01
CA SER A 83 -10.12 -15.44 10.08
C SER A 83 -11.15 -16.46 9.59
N VAL A 84 -12.06 -16.06 8.71
CA VAL A 84 -13.03 -16.98 8.08
C VAL A 84 -12.30 -17.97 7.16
N ALA A 85 -11.42 -17.47 6.28
CA ALA A 85 -10.62 -18.33 5.40
C ALA A 85 -9.73 -19.31 6.18
N ARG A 86 -9.22 -18.93 7.35
CA ARG A 86 -8.42 -19.81 8.22
C ARG A 86 -9.26 -20.92 8.85
N HIS A 87 -10.46 -20.61 9.32
CA HIS A 87 -11.40 -21.62 9.85
C HIS A 87 -11.93 -22.57 8.77
N GLU A 88 -12.12 -22.09 7.54
CA GLU A 88 -12.53 -22.91 6.39
C GLU A 88 -11.39 -23.83 5.87
N ALA A 89 -10.12 -23.44 6.03
CA ALA A 89 -8.97 -24.22 5.60
C ALA A 89 -8.56 -25.34 6.58
N GLU A 90 -8.88 -25.19 7.88
CA GLU A 90 -8.59 -26.15 8.94
C GLU A 90 -9.11 -27.59 8.69
N PRO A 91 -10.34 -27.81 8.17
CA PRO A 91 -10.81 -29.15 7.84
C PRO A 91 -10.17 -29.76 6.58
N LEU A 92 -9.59 -28.95 5.68
CA LEU A 92 -9.00 -29.43 4.42
C LEU A 92 -7.58 -29.98 4.58
N THR A 93 -6.84 -29.53 5.60
CA THR A 93 -5.49 -30.03 5.92
C THR A 93 -5.49 -31.26 6.84
N GLY A 94 -6.65 -31.63 7.41
CA GLY A 94 -6.81 -32.79 8.30
C GLY A 94 -7.06 -34.13 7.59
N ALA A 95 -7.38 -34.13 6.29
CA ALA A 95 -7.60 -35.35 5.52
C ALA A 95 -6.25 -35.96 5.11
N ARG A 96 -5.67 -36.74 6.03
CA ARG A 96 -4.52 -37.62 5.79
C ARG A 96 -4.85 -38.49 4.58
N ALA A 97 -4.05 -38.37 3.51
CA ALA A 97 -4.18 -39.20 2.33
C ALA A 97 -4.11 -40.69 2.73
N GLU A 98 -5.18 -41.44 2.50
CA GLU A 98 -5.12 -42.89 2.64
C GLU A 98 -4.10 -43.45 1.63
N PRO A 99 -3.21 -44.36 2.05
CA PRO A 99 -2.26 -44.97 1.14
C PRO A 99 -3.01 -45.83 0.11
N VAL A 100 -2.78 -45.51 -1.16
CA VAL A 100 -3.27 -46.29 -2.31
C VAL A 100 -2.72 -47.72 -2.20
N PRO A 101 -3.57 -48.77 -2.15
CA PRO A 101 -3.09 -50.14 -2.10
C PRO A 101 -2.38 -50.49 -3.41
N ALA A 102 -1.19 -51.08 -3.29
CA ALA A 102 -0.38 -51.52 -4.42
C ALA A 102 -1.13 -52.59 -5.23
N ALA A 103 -1.20 -52.40 -6.55
CA ALA A 103 -1.81 -53.34 -7.46
C ALA A 103 -1.04 -54.69 -7.47
N PRO A 104 -1.73 -55.84 -7.50
CA PRO A 104 -1.08 -57.13 -7.58
C PRO A 104 -0.45 -57.35 -8.97
N ALA A 105 0.69 -58.06 -8.96
CA ALA A 105 1.50 -58.41 -10.12
C ALA A 105 0.86 -59.49 -11.01
#